data_AF-A0A7I4A739-F1
#
_entry.id   AF-A0A7I4A739-F1
#
_cell.length_a   1.000
_cell.length_b   1.000
_cell.length_c   1.000
_cell.angle_alpha   90.00
_cell.angle_beta   90.00
_cell.angle_gamma   90.00
#
_symmetry.space_group_name_H-M   'P 1'
#
loop_
_entity.id
_entity.type
_entity.pdbx_description
1 polymer ?
#
loop_
_entity_poly.entity_id
_entity_poly.type
_entity_poly.pdbx_seq_one_letter_code
_entity_poly.pdbx_strand_id
1 'polypeptide(L)'
;MAGGRALLSGPRSWCELLLARRFGIQNEKRNVTLCSQNGRWMTENSLPKRSSQSQDQRSTLSNIAALVGAGAMGMLGLAGFAHADEAEHGLQAPSYPWSHSGWFSSYDHASLVSFLCIGCIRRISRFCIVIRRGHQVYKEVCAACHAMSLVTYRDLIGVAYTEAEVKALASEIEVEDGPNDAGEMFMRPGKPSDHLQAPYANEQAARAANGGAYPPDLSLICKARHNGQNYIFSLLMGYRDAPAGISIAKDVVTYLSWAAEPEADERKLIGAKWILGACIALFQAGYFKRWKWAPYKSRRIIWDVVN
;
A
#
# COMPACT_ATOMS: atom_id res chain seq x y z
N MET A 1 -55.90 32.60 -34.26
CA MET A 1 -54.68 32.68 -35.06
C MET A 1 -53.51 32.25 -34.18
N ALA A 2 -52.67 31.32 -34.67
CA ALA A 2 -51.33 30.86 -34.23
C ALA A 2 -50.95 31.02 -32.73
N GLY A 3 -50.51 30.03 -31.96
CA GLY A 3 -49.69 28.86 -32.28
C GLY A 3 -48.34 28.96 -31.53
N GLY A 4 -47.88 27.88 -30.88
CA GLY A 4 -46.44 27.66 -30.60
C GLY A 4 -46.00 27.50 -29.13
N ARG A 5 -45.42 26.34 -28.81
CA ARG A 5 -44.70 25.96 -27.57
C ARG A 5 -43.27 26.53 -27.53
N ALA A 6 -42.66 26.66 -26.35
CA ALA A 6 -41.23 26.35 -26.14
C ALA A 6 -40.87 26.08 -24.66
N LEU A 7 -39.99 25.10 -24.48
CA LEU A 7 -39.45 24.52 -23.25
C LEU A 7 -38.06 25.09 -22.91
N LEU A 8 -37.76 25.11 -21.60
CA LEU A 8 -36.49 24.75 -20.94
C LEU A 8 -35.21 25.62 -21.07
N SER A 9 -34.55 25.68 -19.90
CA SER A 9 -33.12 25.86 -19.60
C SER A 9 -32.58 27.29 -19.47
N GLY A 10 -32.52 27.75 -18.21
CA GLY A 10 -31.71 28.88 -17.79
C GLY A 10 -30.28 28.44 -17.44
N PRO A 11 -29.25 29.25 -17.75
CA PRO A 11 -27.88 28.95 -17.37
C PRO A 11 -27.45 29.69 -16.09
N ARG A 12 -27.03 28.87 -15.11
CA ARG A 12 -25.80 28.92 -14.31
C ARG A 12 -25.33 30.27 -13.75
N SER A 13 -25.18 30.23 -12.42
CA SER A 13 -24.64 31.21 -11.48
C SER A 13 -23.19 31.61 -11.73
N TRP A 14 -22.94 32.93 -11.63
CA TRP A 14 -22.03 33.67 -10.74
C TRP A 14 -20.66 33.13 -10.27
N CYS A 15 -20.16 31.98 -10.72
CA CYS A 15 -18.78 31.51 -10.40
C CYS A 15 -17.77 31.62 -11.55
N GLU A 16 -18.15 32.09 -12.73
CA GLU A 16 -17.25 32.15 -13.91
C GLU A 16 -16.61 33.54 -14.15
N LEU A 17 -16.91 34.56 -13.35
CA LEU A 17 -16.50 35.94 -13.62
C LEU A 17 -15.27 36.46 -12.85
N LEU A 18 -14.55 35.63 -12.08
CA LEU A 18 -13.41 36.11 -11.26
C LEU A 18 -12.07 35.35 -11.38
N LEU A 19 -11.85 34.56 -12.44
CA LEU A 19 -10.53 33.93 -12.68
C LEU A 19 -10.05 33.95 -14.15
N ALA A 20 -10.34 35.02 -14.90
CA ALA A 20 -9.84 35.19 -16.27
C ALA A 20 -9.09 36.52 -16.49
N ARG A 21 -8.25 36.92 -15.53
CA ARG A 21 -7.27 38.01 -15.71
C ARG A 21 -5.90 37.67 -15.15
N ARG A 22 -5.28 36.56 -15.59
CA ARG A 22 -3.81 36.42 -15.58
C ARG A 22 -3.18 35.35 -16.50
N PHE A 23 -3.85 34.83 -17.52
CA PHE A 23 -3.15 33.98 -18.50
C PHE A 23 -3.68 34.23 -19.90
N GLY A 24 -2.88 34.92 -20.71
CA GLY A 24 -3.15 35.20 -22.12
C GLY A 24 -2.80 34.00 -22.97
N ILE A 25 -3.82 33.28 -23.43
CA ILE A 25 -3.76 32.37 -24.58
C ILE A 25 -5.04 32.60 -25.38
N GLN A 26 -4.93 33.29 -26.51
CA GLN A 26 -5.99 33.39 -27.51
C GLN A 26 -5.73 32.35 -28.60
N ASN A 27 -6.69 31.47 -28.81
CA ASN A 27 -6.66 30.44 -29.84
C ASN A 27 -7.82 30.72 -30.80
N GLU A 28 -7.52 31.30 -31.96
CA GLU A 28 -8.52 31.54 -33.01
C GLU A 28 -8.13 30.80 -34.29
N LYS A 29 -8.95 29.80 -34.63
CA LYS A 29 -8.90 29.04 -35.87
C LYS A 29 -9.39 29.92 -37.01
N ARG A 30 -8.59 30.14 -38.04
CA ARG A 30 -9.09 30.62 -39.34
C ARG A 30 -8.66 29.70 -40.47
N ASN A 31 -9.69 29.28 -41.21
CA ASN A 31 -9.68 28.44 -42.38
C ASN A 31 -8.88 29.07 -43.52
N VAL A 32 -8.25 28.19 -44.30
CA VAL A 32 -7.65 28.48 -45.60
C VAL A 32 -8.77 28.89 -46.56
N THR A 33 -8.65 30.09 -47.12
CA THR A 33 -9.41 30.50 -48.31
C THR A 33 -8.46 31.29 -49.20
N LEU A 34 -8.16 30.71 -50.36
CA LEU A 34 -7.37 31.31 -51.42
C LEU A 34 -8.09 32.57 -51.91
N CYS A 35 -7.44 33.73 -51.80
CA CYS A 35 -7.83 34.92 -52.53
C CYS A 35 -6.73 35.21 -53.56
N SER A 36 -7.12 35.03 -54.83
CA SER A 36 -6.38 35.45 -56.01
C SER A 36 -6.27 36.97 -56.04
N GLN A 37 -5.05 37.49 -56.21
CA GLN A 37 -4.84 38.82 -56.80
C GLN A 37 -3.44 38.91 -57.42
N ASN A 38 -3.43 39.44 -58.64
CA ASN A 38 -2.29 39.90 -59.45
C ASN A 38 -1.65 38.86 -60.38
N GLY A 39 -2.29 38.69 -61.54
CA GLY A 39 -1.65 38.15 -62.72
C GLY A 39 -0.46 39.02 -63.17
N ARG A 40 0.71 38.39 -63.26
CA ARG A 40 1.78 38.75 -64.20
C ARG A 40 2.72 37.57 -64.36
N TRP A 41 2.75 37.00 -65.56
CA TRP A 41 3.70 35.98 -65.95
C TRP A 41 5.12 36.58 -65.96
N MET A 42 6.03 36.03 -65.16
CA MET A 42 7.46 36.26 -65.31
C MET A 42 8.15 34.92 -65.55
N THR A 43 8.81 34.87 -66.69
CA THR A 43 9.59 33.77 -67.22
C THR A 43 10.81 33.48 -66.34
N GLU A 44 11.13 32.19 -66.26
CA GLU A 44 12.39 31.62 -65.79
C GLU A 44 13.58 32.35 -66.44
N ASN A 45 14.41 33.01 -65.62
CA ASN A 45 15.84 33.26 -65.84
C ASN A 45 16.36 34.34 -64.87
N SER A 46 16.91 33.91 -63.72
CA SER A 46 18.12 34.51 -63.11
C SER A 46 18.34 33.98 -61.69
N LEU A 47 19.14 32.92 -61.54
CA LEU A 47 19.76 32.56 -60.27
C LEU A 47 21.11 33.31 -60.15
N PRO A 48 21.37 34.08 -59.08
CA PRO A 48 22.71 34.59 -58.82
C PRO A 48 23.61 33.46 -58.28
N LYS A 49 24.83 33.34 -58.83
CA LYS A 49 25.86 32.37 -58.41
C LYS A 49 26.22 32.55 -56.93
N ARG A 50 26.11 31.47 -56.17
CA ARG A 50 26.55 31.34 -54.77
C ARG A 50 28.07 31.44 -54.69
N SER A 51 28.59 32.42 -53.96
CA SER A 51 30.02 32.55 -53.68
C SER A 51 30.47 31.51 -52.64
N SER A 52 31.63 30.92 -52.89
CA SER A 52 32.23 29.74 -52.23
C SER A 52 32.74 29.97 -50.81
N GLN A 53 32.42 31.10 -50.17
CA GLN A 53 32.97 31.48 -48.87
C GLN A 53 32.01 31.25 -47.69
N SER A 54 30.78 30.76 -47.96
CA SER A 54 29.70 30.59 -46.96
C SER A 54 29.47 29.15 -46.48
N GLN A 55 30.26 28.19 -46.95
CA GLN A 55 30.04 26.76 -46.67
C GLN A 55 30.64 26.32 -45.33
N ASP A 56 31.77 26.90 -44.92
CA ASP A 56 32.52 26.42 -43.75
C ASP A 56 32.00 26.99 -42.42
N GLN A 57 31.49 28.23 -42.39
CA GLN A 57 30.81 28.78 -41.21
C GLN A 57 29.43 28.15 -40.97
N ARG A 58 28.75 27.69 -42.03
CA ARG A 58 27.45 27.01 -41.93
C ARG A 58 27.59 25.58 -41.41
N SER A 59 28.69 24.90 -41.71
CA SER A 59 28.95 23.54 -41.21
C SER A 59 29.23 23.56 -39.70
N THR A 60 30.02 24.51 -39.19
CA THR A 60 30.32 24.64 -37.77
C THR A 60 29.08 25.01 -36.94
N LEU A 61 28.27 25.98 -37.39
CA LEU A 61 27.03 26.35 -36.70
C LEU A 61 25.97 25.25 -36.76
N SER A 62 25.87 24.52 -37.88
CA SER A 62 24.97 23.36 -38.02
C SER A 62 25.34 22.23 -37.06
N ASN A 63 26.64 21.96 -36.89
CA ASN A 63 27.11 20.90 -35.99
C ASN A 63 26.88 21.28 -34.51
N ILE A 64 27.09 22.55 -34.14
CA ILE A 64 26.80 23.04 -32.78
C ILE A 64 25.30 23.02 -32.51
N ALA A 65 24.46 23.45 -33.46
CA ALA A 65 23.01 23.40 -33.33
C ALA A 65 22.49 21.95 -33.20
N ALA A 66 23.08 21.01 -33.94
CA ALA A 66 22.76 19.58 -33.83
C ALA A 66 23.17 19.00 -32.46
N LEU A 67 24.34 19.37 -31.92
CA LEU A 67 24.80 18.95 -30.60
C LEU A 67 23.94 19.52 -29.46
N VAL A 68 23.57 20.81 -29.53
CA VAL A 68 22.68 21.44 -28.55
C VAL A 68 21.26 20.88 -28.65
N GLY A 69 20.75 20.66 -29.85
CA GLY A 69 19.45 20.03 -30.08
C GLY A 69 19.39 18.59 -29.57
N ALA A 70 20.42 17.78 -29.85
CA ALA A 70 20.54 16.42 -29.33
C ALA A 70 20.72 16.39 -27.80
N GLY A 71 21.48 17.34 -27.24
CA GLY A 71 21.64 17.48 -25.79
C GLY A 71 20.35 17.89 -25.08
N ALA A 72 19.58 18.82 -25.64
CA ALA A 72 18.29 19.23 -25.08
C ALA A 72 17.24 18.11 -25.18
N MET A 73 17.20 17.37 -26.29
CA MET A 73 16.30 16.20 -26.44
C MET A 73 16.73 15.05 -25.51
N GLY A 74 18.04 14.84 -25.34
CA GLY A 74 18.59 13.84 -24.42
C GLY A 74 18.28 14.14 -22.95
N MET A 75 18.38 15.42 -22.54
CA MET A 75 18.02 15.87 -21.20
C MET A 75 16.52 15.78 -20.92
N LEU A 76 15.67 16.14 -21.90
CA LEU A 76 14.22 15.97 -21.78
C LEU A 76 13.81 14.48 -21.76
N GLY A 77 14.49 13.65 -22.56
CA GLY A 77 14.32 12.19 -22.52
C GLY A 77 14.64 11.63 -21.13
N LEU A 78 15.82 11.95 -20.58
CA LEU A 78 16.26 11.53 -19.25
C LEU A 78 15.30 11.96 -18.13
N ALA A 79 14.79 13.19 -18.17
CA ALA A 79 13.80 13.66 -17.19
C ALA A 79 12.45 12.92 -17.32
N GLY A 80 12.02 12.61 -18.54
CA GLY A 80 10.83 11.79 -18.79
C GLY A 80 10.99 10.35 -18.29
N PHE A 81 12.17 9.75 -18.49
CA PHE A 81 12.48 8.42 -17.95
C PHE A 81 12.50 8.41 -16.42
N ALA A 82 13.06 9.44 -15.77
CA ALA A 82 13.08 9.53 -14.30
C ALA A 82 11.66 9.70 -13.71
N HIS A 83 10.81 10.54 -14.29
CA HIS A 83 9.43 10.69 -13.83
C HIS A 83 8.56 9.46 -14.07
N ALA A 84 8.79 8.75 -15.18
CA ALA A 84 8.12 7.47 -15.42
C ALA A 84 8.57 6.42 -14.39
N ASP A 85 9.87 6.36 -14.09
CA ASP A 85 10.41 5.43 -13.10
C ASP A 85 9.87 5.67 -11.69
N GLU A 86 9.73 6.94 -11.27
CA GLU A 86 9.08 7.32 -10.00
C GLU A 86 7.60 6.92 -9.94
N ALA A 87 6.89 7.02 -11.06
CA ALA A 87 5.48 6.65 -11.15
C ALA A 87 5.29 5.12 -11.10
N GLU A 88 6.17 4.36 -11.74
CA GLU A 88 6.13 2.89 -11.77
C GLU A 88 6.52 2.28 -10.41
N HIS A 89 7.55 2.82 -9.75
CA HIS A 89 7.95 2.35 -8.42
C HIS A 89 6.95 2.75 -7.32
N GLY A 90 6.19 3.82 -7.55
CA GLY A 90 5.28 4.40 -6.58
C GLY A 90 6.01 5.10 -5.43
N LEU A 91 5.33 6.06 -4.80
CA LEU A 91 5.90 6.78 -3.67
C LEU A 91 6.09 5.84 -2.47
N GLN A 92 7.29 5.80 -1.89
CA GLN A 92 7.56 4.99 -0.71
C GLN A 92 6.74 5.50 0.48
N ALA A 93 6.05 4.57 1.14
CA ALA A 93 5.30 4.86 2.35
C ALA A 93 6.24 5.23 3.52
N PRO A 94 5.92 6.29 4.31
CA PRO A 94 6.67 6.60 5.52
C PRO A 94 6.48 5.51 6.59
N SER A 95 7.39 5.43 7.55
CA SER A 95 7.27 4.52 8.70
C SER A 95 6.37 5.13 9.77
N TYR A 96 5.24 4.46 10.06
CA TYR A 96 4.33 4.89 11.11
C TYR A 96 4.68 4.25 12.46
N PRO A 97 4.48 4.96 13.58
CA PRO A 97 4.71 4.41 14.92
C PRO A 97 3.55 3.50 15.36
N TRP A 98 3.55 2.26 14.88
CA TRP A 98 2.60 1.22 15.31
C TRP A 98 2.82 0.82 16.77
N SER A 99 1.74 0.52 17.50
CA SER A 99 1.82 0.06 18.89
C SER A 99 2.63 -1.23 19.00
N HIS A 100 2.49 -2.14 18.04
CA HIS A 100 3.19 -3.43 17.96
C HIS A 100 4.50 -3.40 17.16
N SER A 101 5.09 -2.23 16.90
CA SER A 101 6.37 -2.15 16.15
C SER A 101 7.59 -2.57 17.00
N GLY A 102 7.53 -2.38 18.32
CA GLY A 102 8.62 -2.69 19.24
C GLY A 102 8.85 -4.19 19.47
N TRP A 103 10.05 -4.53 19.96
CA TRP A 103 10.43 -5.91 20.31
C TRP A 103 9.58 -6.48 21.46
N PHE A 104 9.26 -5.64 22.43
CA PHE A 104 8.47 -5.99 23.60
C PHE A 104 7.02 -5.49 23.52
N SER A 105 6.58 -5.09 22.33
CA SER A 105 5.22 -4.61 22.11
C SER A 105 4.36 -5.70 21.47
N SER A 106 3.23 -6.00 22.09
CA SER A 106 2.19 -6.84 21.51
C SER A 106 1.23 -6.01 20.66
N TYR A 107 0.31 -6.67 19.96
CA TYR A 107 -0.93 -6.01 19.54
C TYR A 107 -1.62 -5.38 20.76
N ASP A 108 -2.39 -4.32 20.54
CA ASP A 108 -3.05 -3.53 21.59
C ASP A 108 -4.26 -4.31 22.15
N HIS A 109 -3.97 -5.46 22.76
CA HIS A 109 -4.84 -6.12 23.72
C HIS A 109 -5.17 -5.05 24.74
N ALA A 110 -6.46 -4.79 24.97
CA ALA A 110 -6.91 -3.83 25.97
C ALA A 110 -6.45 -4.33 27.34
N SER A 111 -5.17 -4.09 27.64
CA SER A 111 -4.62 -4.13 28.96
C SER A 111 -5.15 -2.84 29.56
N LEU A 112 -6.28 -2.94 30.25
CA LEU A 112 -6.51 -2.07 31.38
C LEU A 112 -5.24 -2.20 32.23
N VAL A 113 -4.34 -1.23 32.06
CA VAL A 113 -3.12 -1.06 32.81
C VAL A 113 -3.54 -0.77 34.25
N SER A 114 -3.91 -1.82 34.99
CA SER A 114 -3.98 -1.81 36.44
C SER A 114 -2.76 -2.56 36.94
N PHE A 115 -1.60 -1.95 36.74
CA PHE A 115 -0.33 -2.40 37.30
C PHE A 115 -0.20 -2.15 38.82
N LEU A 116 -1.28 -1.84 39.53
CA LEU A 116 -1.23 -1.51 40.97
C LEU A 116 -1.98 -2.43 41.93
N CYS A 117 -2.60 -3.53 41.46
CA CYS A 117 -3.26 -4.47 42.37
C CYS A 117 -2.62 -5.87 42.28
N ILE A 118 -1.56 -6.06 43.06
CA ILE A 118 -0.85 -7.35 43.28
C ILE A 118 -1.80 -8.48 43.76
N GLY A 119 -3.03 -8.18 44.15
CA GLY A 119 -4.02 -9.17 44.64
C GLY A 119 -5.18 -9.52 43.70
N CYS A 120 -5.38 -8.88 42.55
CA CYS A 120 -6.58 -9.11 41.72
C CYS A 120 -6.29 -10.02 40.52
N ILE A 121 -5.91 -11.27 40.79
CA ILE A 121 -5.81 -12.35 39.78
C ILE A 121 -7.23 -12.80 39.42
N ARG A 122 -7.99 -11.97 38.71
CA ARG A 122 -9.19 -12.42 38.00
C ARG A 122 -9.16 -11.88 36.58
N ARG A 123 -8.56 -12.70 35.70
CA ARG A 123 -9.03 -12.94 34.33
C ARG A 123 -9.57 -11.69 33.62
N ILE A 124 -8.77 -10.62 33.55
CA ILE A 124 -9.04 -9.54 32.59
C ILE A 124 -8.79 -10.18 31.23
N SER A 125 -9.90 -10.46 30.54
CA SER A 125 -9.90 -11.12 29.26
C SER A 125 -8.97 -10.37 28.30
N ARG A 126 -8.09 -11.14 27.67
CA ARG A 126 -7.02 -10.70 26.79
C ARG A 126 -7.56 -10.26 25.42
N PHE A 127 -8.63 -9.46 25.40
CA PHE A 127 -9.30 -9.07 24.17
C PHE A 127 -8.67 -7.79 23.58
N CYS A 128 -8.24 -7.88 22.33
CA CYS A 128 -7.76 -6.75 21.55
C CYS A 128 -8.93 -5.97 20.96
N ILE A 129 -9.19 -4.81 21.56
CA ILE A 129 -10.22 -3.89 21.09
C ILE A 129 -9.90 -3.33 19.70
N VAL A 130 -8.62 -3.13 19.39
CA VAL A 130 -8.18 -2.62 18.07
C VAL A 130 -8.45 -3.65 16.98
N ILE A 131 -8.10 -4.93 17.21
CA ILE A 131 -8.42 -6.03 16.29
C ILE A 131 -9.93 -6.19 16.16
N ARG A 132 -10.70 -6.07 17.26
CA ARG A 132 -12.17 -6.13 17.22
C ARG A 132 -12.78 -5.04 16.32
N ARG A 133 -12.34 -3.79 16.48
CA ARG A 133 -12.79 -2.67 15.62
C ARG A 133 -12.35 -2.87 14.17
N GLY A 134 -11.11 -3.30 13.95
CA GLY A 134 -10.60 -3.59 12.61
C GLY A 134 -11.36 -4.71 11.89
N HIS A 135 -11.72 -5.77 12.61
CA HIS A 135 -12.57 -6.85 12.08
C HIS A 135 -13.96 -6.34 11.71
N GLN A 136 -14.56 -5.44 12.51
CA GLN A 136 -15.83 -4.81 12.18
C GLN A 136 -15.73 -4.01 10.88
N VAL A 137 -14.66 -3.21 10.70
CA VAL A 137 -14.42 -2.47 9.44
C VAL A 137 -14.27 -3.43 8.26
N TYR A 138 -13.54 -4.54 8.45
CA TYR A 138 -13.41 -5.57 7.42
C TYR A 138 -14.78 -6.15 7.04
N LYS A 139 -15.61 -6.54 8.02
CA LYS A 139 -16.94 -7.10 7.80
C LYS A 139 -17.88 -6.14 7.06
N GLU A 140 -17.88 -4.85 7.44
CA GLU A 140 -18.81 -3.87 6.89
C GLU A 140 -18.38 -3.27 5.53
N VAL A 141 -17.07 -3.23 5.24
CA VAL A 141 -16.53 -2.53 4.06
C VAL A 141 -15.79 -3.47 3.12
N CYS A 142 -14.85 -4.26 3.64
CA CYS A 142 -13.91 -5.01 2.81
C CYS A 142 -14.46 -6.37 2.38
N ALA A 143 -15.26 -7.04 3.22
CA ALA A 143 -15.79 -8.38 2.97
C ALA A 143 -16.70 -8.45 1.74
N ALA A 144 -17.23 -7.32 1.27
CA ALA A 144 -18.02 -7.23 0.05
C ALA A 144 -17.22 -7.52 -1.22
N CYS A 145 -15.90 -7.23 -1.24
CA CYS A 145 -15.06 -7.41 -2.43
C CYS A 145 -13.82 -8.28 -2.17
N HIS A 146 -13.31 -8.31 -0.95
CA HIS A 146 -12.09 -9.01 -0.59
C HIS A 146 -12.36 -10.26 0.23
N ALA A 147 -11.90 -11.40 -0.29
CA ALA A 147 -11.85 -12.64 0.47
C ALA A 147 -10.78 -12.56 1.58
N MET A 148 -11.00 -13.34 2.63
CA MET A 148 -10.00 -13.66 3.66
C MET A 148 -10.04 -15.15 3.93
N SER A 149 -9.55 -15.90 2.95
CA SER A 149 -9.64 -17.36 2.87
C SER A 149 -8.86 -18.11 3.93
N LEU A 150 -7.82 -17.54 4.55
CA LEU A 150 -7.00 -18.24 5.55
C LEU A 150 -7.46 -18.04 6.99
N VAL A 151 -8.34 -17.07 7.24
CA VAL A 151 -8.85 -16.77 8.59
C VAL A 151 -10.17 -17.49 8.81
N THR A 152 -10.27 -18.19 9.94
CA THR A 152 -11.50 -18.85 10.39
C THR A 152 -12.13 -18.10 11.55
N TYR A 153 -13.43 -18.26 11.76
CA TYR A 153 -14.14 -17.63 12.87
C TYR A 153 -13.52 -18.00 14.23
N ARG A 154 -13.04 -19.24 14.39
CA ARG A 154 -12.38 -19.71 15.62
C ARG A 154 -11.08 -18.98 15.95
N ASP A 155 -10.38 -18.44 14.94
CA ASP A 155 -9.13 -17.69 15.18
C ASP A 155 -9.39 -16.37 15.92
N LEU A 156 -10.63 -15.86 15.85
CA LEU A 156 -11.06 -14.65 16.57
C LEU A 156 -11.34 -14.90 18.06
N ILE A 157 -11.55 -16.17 18.46
CA ILE A 157 -11.88 -16.57 19.83
C ILE A 157 -10.67 -16.32 20.73
N GLY A 158 -10.86 -15.55 21.80
CA GLY A 158 -9.78 -15.24 22.73
C GLY A 158 -8.81 -14.16 22.25
N VAL A 159 -8.97 -13.67 21.02
CA VAL A 159 -8.24 -12.52 20.46
C VAL A 159 -9.11 -11.27 20.47
N ALA A 160 -10.26 -11.29 19.80
CA ALA A 160 -11.13 -10.11 19.66
C ALA A 160 -12.55 -10.33 20.21
N TYR A 161 -13.00 -11.58 20.26
CA TYR A 161 -14.35 -11.96 20.63
C TYR A 161 -14.35 -13.16 21.58
N THR A 162 -15.41 -13.26 22.37
CA THR A 162 -15.71 -14.48 23.15
C THR A 162 -16.25 -15.58 22.23
N GLU A 163 -16.17 -16.84 22.66
CA GLU A 163 -16.71 -17.97 21.88
C GLU A 163 -18.21 -17.82 21.56
N ALA A 164 -19.00 -17.30 22.52
CA ALA A 164 -20.43 -17.07 22.32
C ALA A 164 -20.69 -15.98 21.26
N GLU A 165 -19.91 -14.89 21.27
CA GLU A 165 -20.00 -13.84 20.25
C GLU A 165 -19.59 -14.35 18.87
N VAL A 166 -18.50 -15.12 18.78
CA VAL A 166 -18.06 -15.72 17.51
C VAL A 166 -19.10 -16.68 16.97
N LYS A 167 -19.73 -17.48 17.83
CA LYS A 167 -20.80 -18.40 17.42
C LYS A 167 -22.01 -17.63 16.87
N ALA A 168 -22.37 -16.50 17.49
CA ALA A 168 -23.42 -15.63 16.98
C ALA A 168 -23.03 -15.06 15.60
N LEU A 169 -21.83 -14.49 15.47
CA LEU A 169 -21.31 -13.95 14.20
C LEU A 169 -21.25 -14.99 13.09
N ALA A 170 -20.83 -16.21 13.40
CA ALA A 170 -20.75 -17.30 12.42
C ALA A 170 -22.15 -17.77 11.99
N SER A 171 -23.12 -17.79 12.90
CA SER A 171 -24.50 -18.22 12.58
C SER A 171 -25.28 -17.23 11.71
N GLU A 172 -24.79 -15.98 11.56
CA GLU A 172 -25.39 -14.98 10.67
C GLU A 172 -25.19 -15.30 9.19
N ILE A 173 -24.15 -16.07 8.86
CA ILE A 173 -23.87 -16.47 7.48
C ILE A 173 -24.40 -17.88 7.20
N GLU A 174 -24.92 -18.07 6.00
CA GLU A 174 -25.27 -19.38 5.49
C GLU A 174 -24.09 -19.93 4.69
N VAL A 175 -23.68 -21.15 5.02
CA VAL A 175 -22.57 -21.86 4.39
C VAL A 175 -23.13 -23.12 3.75
N GLU A 176 -22.79 -23.33 2.48
CA GLU A 176 -23.10 -24.57 1.77
C GLU A 176 -22.32 -25.72 2.41
N ASP A 177 -23.02 -26.77 2.83
CA ASP A 177 -22.43 -27.99 3.36
C ASP A 177 -22.78 -29.19 2.48
N GLY A 178 -22.08 -30.29 2.72
CA GLY A 178 -22.05 -31.47 1.85
C GLY A 178 -23.43 -32.12 1.56
N PRO A 179 -23.44 -33.12 0.68
CA PRO A 179 -24.67 -33.79 0.28
C PRO A 179 -25.38 -34.42 1.48
N ASN A 180 -26.68 -34.18 1.61
CA ASN A 180 -27.53 -34.91 2.54
C ASN A 180 -27.76 -36.36 2.05
N ASP A 181 -28.54 -37.16 2.80
CA ASP A 181 -28.85 -38.56 2.43
C ASP A 181 -29.57 -38.69 1.07
N ALA A 182 -30.12 -37.59 0.52
CA ALA A 182 -30.74 -37.53 -0.80
C ALA A 182 -29.75 -37.08 -1.91
N GLY A 183 -28.49 -36.76 -1.57
CA GLY A 183 -27.47 -36.32 -2.51
C GLY A 183 -27.50 -34.82 -2.85
N GLU A 184 -28.29 -34.02 -2.13
CA GLU A 184 -28.44 -32.58 -2.37
C GLU A 184 -27.57 -31.78 -1.39
N MET A 185 -26.86 -30.76 -1.91
CA MET A 185 -26.13 -29.79 -1.08
C MET A 185 -27.13 -28.90 -0.36
N PHE A 186 -26.90 -28.63 0.93
CA PHE A 186 -27.81 -27.79 1.73
C PHE A 186 -27.08 -26.63 2.40
N MET A 187 -27.81 -25.55 2.65
CA MET A 187 -27.29 -24.41 3.40
C MET A 187 -27.49 -24.66 4.89
N ARG A 188 -26.43 -24.44 5.67
CA ARG A 188 -26.48 -24.47 7.13
C ARG A 188 -26.01 -23.13 7.71
N PRO A 189 -26.43 -22.79 8.94
CA PRO A 189 -25.78 -21.71 9.65
C PRO A 189 -24.28 -22.00 9.83
N GLY A 190 -23.48 -20.96 9.71
CA GLY A 190 -22.03 -21.04 9.89
C GLY A 190 -21.67 -21.48 11.31
N LYS A 191 -20.55 -22.20 11.41
CA LYS A 191 -19.96 -22.67 12.67
C LYS A 191 -18.59 -22.01 12.87
N PRO A 192 -18.05 -21.95 14.10
CA PRO A 192 -16.75 -21.31 14.34
C PRO A 192 -15.57 -21.92 13.55
N SER A 193 -15.66 -23.17 13.09
CA SER A 193 -14.62 -23.77 12.26
C SER A 193 -14.65 -23.35 10.79
N ASP A 194 -15.70 -22.65 10.34
CA ASP A 194 -15.78 -22.15 8.97
C ASP A 194 -14.85 -20.94 8.75
N HIS A 195 -14.46 -20.76 7.49
CA HIS A 195 -13.73 -19.59 7.02
C HIS A 195 -14.64 -18.37 6.89
N LEU A 196 -14.03 -17.19 6.82
CA LEU A 196 -14.76 -15.99 6.41
C LEU A 196 -15.27 -16.17 4.97
N GLN A 197 -16.56 -15.91 4.76
CA GLN A 197 -17.22 -16.15 3.48
C GLN A 197 -16.58 -15.32 2.36
N ALA A 198 -16.23 -15.98 1.25
CA ALA A 198 -15.73 -15.29 0.08
C ALA A 198 -16.88 -14.56 -0.65
N PRO A 199 -16.67 -13.32 -1.11
CA PRO A 199 -17.71 -12.55 -1.80
C PRO A 199 -18.05 -13.09 -3.20
N TYR A 200 -17.12 -13.82 -3.81
CA TYR A 200 -17.27 -14.36 -5.17
C TYR A 200 -16.93 -15.84 -5.19
N ALA A 201 -17.62 -16.61 -6.02
CA ALA A 201 -17.39 -18.05 -6.18
C ALA A 201 -16.05 -18.36 -6.89
N ASN A 202 -15.59 -17.48 -7.78
CA ASN A 202 -14.36 -17.65 -8.53
C ASN A 202 -13.73 -16.31 -8.94
N GLU A 203 -12.50 -16.36 -9.44
CA GLU A 203 -11.74 -15.18 -9.88
C GLU A 203 -12.41 -14.45 -11.04
N GLN A 204 -13.01 -15.18 -12.00
CA GLN A 204 -13.66 -14.59 -13.17
C GLN A 204 -14.88 -13.77 -12.78
N ALA A 205 -15.67 -14.25 -11.82
CA ALA A 205 -16.79 -13.51 -11.24
C ALA A 205 -16.31 -12.25 -10.51
N ALA A 206 -15.22 -12.35 -9.75
CA ALA A 206 -14.62 -11.20 -9.07
C ALA A 206 -14.14 -10.13 -10.06
N ARG A 207 -13.49 -10.54 -11.15
CA ARG A 207 -13.07 -9.61 -12.23
C ARG A 207 -14.25 -9.00 -12.96
N ALA A 208 -15.29 -9.79 -13.27
CA ALA A 208 -16.49 -9.31 -13.93
C ALA A 208 -17.20 -8.23 -13.09
N ALA A 209 -17.30 -8.43 -11.78
CA ALA A 209 -17.93 -7.49 -10.86
C ALA A 209 -17.11 -6.18 -10.67
N ASN A 210 -15.79 -6.22 -10.86
CA ASN A 210 -14.87 -5.11 -10.57
C ASN A 210 -14.20 -4.53 -11.83
N GLY A 211 -14.85 -4.59 -13.00
CA GLY A 211 -14.35 -3.93 -14.22
C GLY A 211 -13.05 -4.52 -14.77
N GLY A 212 -12.83 -5.83 -14.59
CA GLY A 212 -11.64 -6.58 -15.03
C GLY A 212 -10.53 -6.71 -13.98
N ALA A 213 -10.57 -5.89 -12.92
CA ALA A 213 -9.60 -5.95 -11.82
C ALA A 213 -9.97 -7.07 -10.83
N TYR A 214 -8.99 -7.81 -10.36
CA TYR A 214 -9.19 -8.84 -9.33
C TYR A 214 -8.85 -8.28 -7.94
N PRO A 215 -9.82 -8.21 -7.00
CA PRO A 215 -9.53 -7.84 -5.62
C PRO A 215 -8.70 -8.96 -4.95
N PRO A 216 -7.47 -8.67 -4.49
CA PRO A 216 -6.62 -9.70 -3.87
C PRO A 216 -7.17 -10.15 -2.52
N ASP A 217 -6.89 -11.40 -2.16
CA ASP A 217 -7.16 -11.94 -0.82
C ASP A 217 -6.34 -11.18 0.24
N LEU A 218 -7.01 -10.79 1.33
CA LEU A 218 -6.42 -9.92 2.35
C LEU A 218 -5.75 -10.68 3.51
N SER A 219 -5.76 -12.01 3.51
CA SER A 219 -5.23 -12.79 4.63
C SER A 219 -3.74 -12.54 4.88
N LEU A 220 -2.94 -12.40 3.81
CA LEU A 220 -1.49 -12.21 3.88
C LEU A 220 -1.02 -10.89 3.26
N ILE A 221 -1.93 -9.96 3.00
CA ILE A 221 -1.62 -8.74 2.24
C ILE A 221 -0.54 -7.88 2.89
N CYS A 222 -0.49 -7.85 4.23
CA CYS A 222 0.53 -7.13 4.99
C CYS A 222 1.94 -7.72 4.82
N LYS A 223 2.07 -8.99 4.45
CA LYS A 223 3.36 -9.66 4.17
C LYS A 223 3.66 -9.71 2.68
N ALA A 224 2.62 -9.74 1.86
CA ALA A 224 2.73 -9.81 0.40
C ALA A 224 3.08 -8.47 -0.26
N ARG A 225 3.18 -7.37 0.50
CA ARG A 225 3.55 -6.05 -0.01
C ARG A 225 4.77 -5.50 0.71
N HIS A 226 5.61 -4.78 -0.03
CA HIS A 226 6.77 -4.08 0.54
C HIS A 226 6.31 -3.07 1.59
N ASN A 227 7.06 -2.93 2.68
CA ASN A 227 6.72 -2.07 3.81
C ASN A 227 5.37 -2.42 4.51
N GLY A 228 4.73 -3.52 4.10
CA GLY A 228 3.55 -4.13 4.72
C GLY A 228 2.46 -3.15 5.16
N GLN A 229 2.29 -3.02 6.47
CA GLN A 229 1.26 -2.20 7.09
C GLN A 229 1.40 -0.70 6.76
N ASN A 230 2.64 -0.20 6.67
CA ASN A 230 2.87 1.20 6.32
C ASN A 230 2.39 1.50 4.90
N TYR A 231 2.61 0.57 3.98
CA TYR A 231 2.13 0.68 2.60
C TYR A 231 0.61 0.67 2.55
N ILE A 232 -0.05 -0.29 3.21
CA ILE A 232 -1.52 -0.38 3.19
C ILE A 232 -2.15 0.85 3.85
N PHE A 233 -1.62 1.31 4.98
CA PHE A 233 -2.11 2.51 5.64
C PHE A 233 -1.96 3.76 4.77
N SER A 234 -0.79 3.93 4.12
CA SER A 234 -0.57 5.04 3.18
C SER A 234 -1.49 4.96 1.96
N LEU A 235 -1.76 3.74 1.47
CA LEU A 235 -2.67 3.52 0.34
C LEU A 235 -4.11 3.89 0.69
N LEU A 236 -4.59 3.48 1.88
CA LEU A 236 -5.94 3.79 2.35
C LEU A 236 -6.12 5.30 2.64
N MET A 237 -5.10 5.94 3.21
CA MET A 237 -5.14 7.37 3.55
C MET A 237 -4.70 8.29 2.41
N GLY A 238 -4.16 7.75 1.32
CA GLY A 238 -3.57 8.50 0.22
C GLY A 238 -4.58 9.01 -0.82
N TYR A 239 -5.82 8.50 -0.82
CA TYR A 239 -6.91 9.03 -1.64
C TYR A 239 -7.52 10.31 -1.03
N ARG A 240 -7.90 11.29 -1.85
CA ARG A 240 -8.38 12.62 -1.40
C ARG A 240 -9.77 12.58 -0.75
N ASP A 241 -9.97 13.51 0.19
CA ASP A 241 -11.11 13.75 1.10
C ASP A 241 -11.66 12.51 1.81
N ALA A 242 -10.84 11.93 2.69
CA ALA A 242 -11.31 10.98 3.69
C ALA A 242 -12.36 11.66 4.60
N PRO A 243 -13.55 11.07 4.82
CA PRO A 243 -14.43 11.53 5.88
C PRO A 243 -13.68 11.48 7.21
N ALA A 244 -13.84 12.50 8.06
CA ALA A 244 -13.10 12.65 9.31
C ALA A 244 -13.17 11.37 10.16
N GLY A 245 -12.04 10.63 10.26
CA GLY A 245 -12.06 9.30 10.89
C GLY A 245 -10.71 8.58 10.92
N ILE A 246 -9.61 9.27 11.25
CA ILE A 246 -8.20 8.76 11.29
C ILE A 246 -8.04 7.44 12.09
N SER A 247 -9.00 7.03 12.91
CA SER A 247 -8.99 5.74 13.62
C SER A 247 -9.27 4.51 12.74
N ILE A 248 -10.12 4.62 11.70
CA ILE A 248 -10.65 3.45 10.98
C ILE A 248 -9.55 2.73 10.19
N ALA A 249 -8.72 3.49 9.46
CA ALA A 249 -7.62 2.94 8.68
C ALA A 249 -6.56 2.27 9.57
N LYS A 250 -6.30 2.82 10.76
CA LYS A 250 -5.35 2.23 11.71
C LYS A 250 -5.86 0.90 12.26
N ASP A 251 -7.14 0.85 12.63
CA ASP A 251 -7.76 -0.35 13.19
C ASP A 251 -7.80 -1.50 12.17
N VAL A 252 -8.19 -1.24 10.91
CA VAL A 252 -8.22 -2.27 9.87
C VAL A 252 -6.82 -2.78 9.51
N VAL A 253 -5.82 -1.89 9.41
CA VAL A 253 -4.44 -2.30 9.13
C VAL A 253 -3.86 -3.14 10.27
N THR A 254 -4.21 -2.83 11.51
CA THR A 254 -3.82 -3.65 12.68
C THR A 254 -4.49 -5.03 12.64
N TYR A 255 -5.76 -5.11 12.22
CA TYR A 255 -6.44 -6.38 12.00
C TYR A 255 -5.78 -7.20 10.88
N LEU A 256 -5.46 -6.58 9.73
CA LEU A 256 -4.77 -7.24 8.62
C LEU A 256 -3.34 -7.70 8.98
N SER A 257 -2.66 -6.96 9.84
CA SER A 257 -1.37 -7.35 10.43
C SER A 257 -1.52 -8.65 11.23
N TRP A 258 -2.52 -8.68 12.11
CA TRP A 258 -2.80 -9.84 12.94
C TRP A 258 -3.24 -11.04 12.11
N ALA A 259 -4.10 -10.85 11.10
CA ALA A 259 -4.52 -11.92 10.19
C ALA A 259 -3.33 -12.56 9.47
N ALA A 260 -2.32 -11.77 9.10
CA ALA A 260 -1.13 -12.27 8.43
C ALA A 260 -0.10 -12.92 9.37
N GLU A 261 -0.08 -12.54 10.65
CA GLU A 261 0.84 -13.02 11.68
C GLU A 261 0.14 -13.17 13.04
N PRO A 262 -0.75 -14.16 13.21
CA PRO A 262 -1.43 -14.39 14.48
C PRO A 262 -0.46 -14.82 15.58
N GLU A 263 0.69 -15.40 15.22
CA GLU A 263 1.74 -15.84 16.13
C GLU A 263 2.68 -14.72 16.61
N ALA A 264 2.48 -13.47 16.18
CA ALA A 264 3.43 -12.39 16.45
C ALA A 264 3.67 -12.13 17.95
N ASP A 265 2.61 -12.18 18.77
CA ASP A 265 2.72 -11.96 20.22
C ASP A 265 3.51 -13.09 20.91
N GLU A 266 3.20 -14.35 20.56
CA GLU A 266 3.89 -15.52 21.10
C GLU A 266 5.34 -15.59 20.65
N ARG A 267 5.60 -15.30 19.36
CA ARG A 267 6.95 -15.25 18.77
C ARG A 267 7.84 -14.23 19.48
N LYS A 268 7.33 -13.03 19.77
CA LYS A 268 8.08 -12.00 20.51
C LYS A 268 8.35 -12.41 21.95
N LEU A 269 7.37 -13.02 22.61
CA LEU A 269 7.52 -13.50 23.98
C LEU A 269 8.51 -14.66 24.09
N ILE A 270 8.42 -15.64 23.19
CA ILE A 270 9.35 -16.77 23.10
C ILE A 270 10.75 -16.26 22.74
N GLY A 271 10.86 -15.34 21.79
CA GLY A 271 12.11 -14.68 21.42
C GLY A 271 12.77 -13.98 22.61
N ALA A 272 12.01 -13.20 23.38
CA ALA A 272 12.51 -12.53 24.59
C ALA A 272 13.03 -13.54 25.64
N LYS A 273 12.32 -14.65 25.86
CA LYS A 273 12.75 -15.72 26.77
C LYS A 273 14.04 -16.39 26.32
N TRP A 274 14.15 -16.75 25.03
CA TRP A 274 15.34 -17.39 24.49
C TRP A 274 16.56 -16.47 24.50
N ILE A 275 16.36 -15.19 24.26
CA ILE A 275 17.46 -14.21 24.28
C ILE A 275 17.97 -14.00 25.69
N LEU A 276 17.07 -13.89 26.67
CA LEU A 276 17.48 -13.85 28.08
C LEU A 276 18.24 -15.12 28.46
N GLY A 277 17.74 -16.30 28.07
CA GLY A 277 18.41 -17.57 28.30
C GLY A 277 19.78 -17.68 27.62
N ALA A 278 19.89 -17.22 26.37
CA ALA A 278 21.13 -17.20 25.61
C ALA A 278 22.15 -16.23 26.22
N CYS A 279 21.72 -15.05 26.69
CA CYS A 279 22.59 -14.12 27.40
C CYS A 279 23.17 -14.73 28.68
N ILE A 280 22.36 -15.44 29.47
CA ILE A 280 22.82 -16.14 30.68
C ILE A 280 23.80 -17.27 30.32
N ALA A 281 23.48 -18.06 29.30
CA ALA A 281 24.34 -19.15 28.84
C ALA A 281 25.69 -18.63 28.30
N LEU A 282 25.68 -17.53 27.54
CA LEU A 282 26.89 -16.88 27.04
C LEU A 282 27.73 -16.29 28.18
N PHE A 283 27.09 -15.69 29.18
CA PHE A 283 27.78 -15.21 30.37
C PHE A 283 28.47 -16.36 31.12
N GLN A 284 27.75 -17.45 31.36
CA GLN A 284 28.28 -18.64 32.02
C GLN A 284 29.41 -19.29 31.22
N ALA A 285 29.26 -19.40 29.89
CA ALA A 285 30.29 -19.92 29.00
C ALA A 285 31.54 -19.02 28.98
N GLY A 286 31.36 -17.69 28.97
CA GLY A 286 32.43 -16.72 29.08
C GLY A 286 33.20 -16.84 30.40
N TYR A 287 32.48 -16.98 31.51
CA TYR A 287 33.07 -17.24 32.82
C TYR A 287 33.83 -18.56 32.86
N PHE A 288 33.22 -19.66 32.39
CA PHE A 288 33.84 -20.98 32.36
C PHE A 288 35.09 -21.01 31.47
N LYS A 289 35.04 -20.38 30.29
CA LYS A 289 36.21 -20.19 29.42
C LYS A 289 37.31 -19.44 30.16
N ARG A 290 36.99 -18.33 30.83
CA ARG A 290 37.98 -17.53 31.58
C ARG A 290 38.61 -18.34 32.70
N TRP A 291 37.81 -19.13 33.42
CA TRP A 291 38.27 -20.00 34.50
C TRP A 291 39.20 -21.10 33.99
N LYS A 292 38.82 -21.85 32.95
CA LYS A 292 39.66 -22.92 32.38
C LYS A 292 40.96 -22.41 31.76
N TRP A 293 40.94 -21.22 31.16
CA TRP A 293 42.13 -20.62 30.55
C TRP A 293 42.97 -19.78 31.53
N ALA A 294 42.54 -19.62 32.79
CA ALA A 294 43.28 -18.82 33.76
C ALA A 294 44.71 -19.34 33.99
N PRO A 295 44.96 -20.66 34.21
CA PRO A 295 46.31 -21.17 34.47
C PRO A 295 47.26 -20.95 33.30
N TYR A 296 46.79 -21.16 32.06
CA TYR A 296 47.60 -20.96 30.86
C TYR A 296 47.93 -19.48 30.60
N LYS A 297 47.03 -18.57 30.98
CA LYS A 297 47.25 -17.12 30.84
C LYS A 297 48.09 -16.52 31.96
N SER A 298 48.13 -17.13 33.14
CA SER A 298 48.92 -16.68 34.28
C SER A 298 50.30 -17.35 34.39
N ARG A 299 50.65 -18.28 33.47
CA ARG A 299 51.95 -18.96 33.49
C ARG A 299 53.07 -17.96 33.16
N ARG A 300 54.15 -18.00 33.95
CA ARG A 300 55.42 -17.32 33.65
C ARG A 300 56.30 -18.33 32.91
N ILE A 301 56.82 -17.97 31.74
CA ILE A 301 57.74 -18.81 30.97
C ILE A 301 59.12 -18.16 31.08
N ILE A 302 60.11 -18.95 31.49
CA ILE A 302 61.51 -18.58 31.46
C ILE A 302 62.06 -19.13 30.14
N TRP A 303 62.68 -18.27 29.34
CA TRP A 303 63.31 -18.66 28.08
C TRP A 303 64.80 -18.77 28.32
N ASP A 304 65.35 -19.98 28.20
CA ASP A 304 66.79 -20.25 28.31
C ASP A 304 67.47 -19.94 26.97
N VAL A 305 67.31 -18.70 26.50
CA VAL A 305 68.00 -18.20 25.31
C VAL A 305 68.69 -16.91 25.71
N VAL A 306 70.01 -16.94 25.63
CA VAL A 306 70.87 -15.76 25.77
C VAL A 306 71.09 -15.25 24.34
N ASN A 307 70.72 -13.99 24.09
CA ASN A 307 71.00 -13.31 22.82
C ASN A 307 72.46 -12.84 22.77
#